data_AF-A0A0V1KMP0-F1
#
_entry.id   AF-A0A0V1KMP0-F1
#
_cell.length_a   1.000
_cell.length_b   1.000
_cell.length_c   1.000
_cell.angle_alpha   90.00
_cell.angle_beta   90.00
_cell.angle_gamma   90.00
#
_symmetry.space_group_name_H-M   'P 1'
#
loop_
_entity.id
_entity.type
_entity.pdbx_description
1 polymer ?
#
loop_
_entity_poly.entity_id
_entity_poly.type
_entity_poly.pdbx_seq_one_letter_code
_entity_poly.pdbx_strand_id
1 'polypeptide(L)'
;LAGAAASWDNGATALINAERHSFGKTLEHVIGNNDRIKFLAYNNAPPRVPKVKTKSNSKGVIVLSTAADAAAWIVHTVPGFPAAKTGYTWPVAENARGHLLICLTISESQINAIAASLLLVQPLVHYNDIPETETAAMPYFNKLKEGRTPTLPPFTSKRSIRTENAGGPVTVHIYSKSETSKYEIYKKVIVKALKKTIKVWSRRDNKLKGDCRVLQKNIRLIKSPTSINGHNTNLEADDTNWAVSDPGNIFCQVDKPYFRNQTREPAMAICIENNDIFARFSEIAAQLEDCPLSIVYKAPGQVNGKIIVAGAAGNWENGARAINLADGHSFAKALEHVVGNDGTIKFLAYNNAPPRVPKVKTKSNSKGVIILSTNADAAAWIVHTVPGFPIPKTVYTWPAAETAIGHLLLCLTIPESQINAIAASLLFIQPLIHYNDIPETETAAMPYFGKLIKGEIPTLPPFTSRGSIRTENAGGPVTVYIYSKSESSKYEIYKKIIVKALKKTIKVWSRRDNKLKSDCRVSQRHIRLITSPASVSGHNTNLELDETNWAVSDPGNIFCHIDKPYFKDQAKEPSLAVCIENNDIFARFNEIAAQLDNCP
;
A
#
# COMPACT_ATOMS: atom_id res chain seq x y z
N LEU A 1 -13.67 10.75 -31.29
CA LEU A 1 -14.06 11.18 -29.92
C LEU A 1 -12.94 11.91 -29.16
N ALA A 2 -11.79 12.24 -29.76
CA ALA A 2 -10.90 13.24 -29.18
C ALA A 2 -11.47 14.64 -29.52
N GLY A 3 -12.43 15.11 -28.73
CA GLY A 3 -12.98 16.46 -28.92
C GLY A 3 -14.30 16.80 -28.21
N ALA A 4 -14.98 15.89 -27.50
CA ALA A 4 -16.30 16.24 -26.94
C ALA A 4 -16.72 15.62 -25.59
N ALA A 5 -16.13 14.53 -25.11
CA ALA A 5 -16.43 14.02 -23.77
C ALA A 5 -15.30 14.42 -22.81
N ALA A 6 -15.46 15.58 -22.16
CA ALA A 6 -14.56 16.01 -21.10
C ALA A 6 -14.85 15.28 -19.76
N SER A 7 -15.93 14.52 -19.65
CA SER A 7 -16.42 13.82 -18.45
C SER A 7 -16.68 12.34 -18.69
N TRP A 8 -16.87 11.58 -17.60
CA TRP A 8 -17.52 10.28 -17.68
C TRP A 8 -18.97 10.49 -18.10
N ASP A 9 -19.34 9.97 -19.27
CA ASP A 9 -20.70 10.06 -19.79
C ASP A 9 -21.30 8.66 -19.95
N ASN A 10 -22.59 8.54 -19.66
CA ASN A 10 -23.31 7.31 -19.93
C ASN A 10 -23.33 7.04 -21.44
N GLY A 11 -23.06 5.79 -21.82
CA GLY A 11 -23.22 5.36 -23.20
C GLY A 11 -24.66 5.61 -23.69
N ALA A 12 -24.82 5.98 -24.95
CA ALA A 12 -26.14 6.34 -25.50
C ALA A 12 -27.17 5.20 -25.44
N THR A 13 -26.71 3.94 -25.43
CA THR A 13 -27.52 2.73 -25.27
C THR A 13 -26.77 1.68 -24.45
N ALA A 14 -27.53 0.71 -23.90
CA ALA A 14 -26.96 -0.42 -23.17
C ALA A 14 -26.05 -1.28 -24.07
N LEU A 15 -24.96 -1.81 -23.50
CA LEU A 15 -23.99 -2.66 -24.22
C LEU A 15 -24.60 -3.95 -24.79
N ILE A 16 -25.81 -4.35 -24.40
CA ILE A 16 -26.48 -5.51 -24.99
C ILE A 16 -27.01 -5.23 -26.41
N ASN A 17 -27.22 -3.96 -26.75
CA ASN A 17 -27.77 -3.52 -28.02
C ASN A 17 -26.65 -2.99 -28.91
N ALA A 18 -26.41 -3.60 -30.06
CA ALA A 18 -25.37 -3.17 -31.01
C ALA A 18 -25.59 -1.74 -31.54
N GLU A 19 -26.85 -1.32 -31.62
CA GLU A 19 -27.21 -0.02 -32.16
C GLU A 19 -26.87 1.11 -31.19
N ARG A 20 -26.31 2.19 -31.74
CA ARG A 20 -26.11 3.50 -31.07
C ARG A 20 -25.09 3.54 -29.93
N HIS A 21 -24.36 2.45 -29.62
CA HIS A 21 -23.18 2.54 -28.76
C HIS A 21 -21.87 2.40 -29.56
N SER A 22 -20.79 3.00 -29.04
CA SER A 22 -19.50 3.12 -29.72
C SER A 22 -18.91 1.77 -30.14
N PHE A 23 -18.89 0.79 -29.24
CA PHE A 23 -18.31 -0.52 -29.52
C PHE A 23 -19.15 -1.37 -30.48
N GLY A 24 -20.47 -1.19 -30.53
CA GLY A 24 -21.33 -1.86 -31.50
C GLY A 24 -20.99 -1.39 -32.92
N LYS A 25 -20.80 -0.08 -33.09
CA LYS A 25 -20.35 0.50 -34.37
C LYS A 25 -18.93 0.09 -34.72
N THR A 26 -17.97 0.17 -33.79
CA THR A 26 -16.57 -0.22 -34.04
C THR A 26 -16.45 -1.68 -34.47
N LEU A 27 -17.30 -2.57 -33.94
CA LEU A 27 -17.24 -4.00 -34.22
C LEU A 27 -18.16 -4.44 -35.37
N GLU A 28 -18.87 -3.53 -36.05
CA GLU A 28 -19.89 -3.90 -37.05
C GLU A 28 -19.35 -4.83 -38.15
N HIS A 29 -18.10 -4.62 -38.58
CA HIS A 29 -17.44 -5.43 -39.61
C HIS A 29 -16.64 -6.62 -39.04
N VAL A 30 -16.52 -6.70 -37.71
CA VAL A 30 -15.99 -7.86 -36.98
C VAL A 30 -17.10 -8.92 -36.79
N ILE A 31 -18.33 -8.47 -36.55
CA ILE A 31 -19.50 -9.33 -36.33
C ILE A 31 -20.27 -9.64 -37.63
N GLY A 32 -20.10 -8.82 -38.67
CA GLY A 32 -20.73 -8.97 -39.99
C GLY A 32 -19.70 -9.17 -41.11
N ASN A 33 -20.20 -9.34 -42.33
CA ASN A 33 -19.35 -9.47 -43.53
C ASN A 33 -19.07 -8.10 -44.15
N ASN A 34 -17.80 -7.88 -44.51
CA ASN A 34 -17.34 -6.75 -45.31
C ASN A 34 -16.09 -7.21 -46.06
N ASP A 35 -16.09 -7.03 -47.38
CA ASP A 35 -15.00 -7.53 -48.22
C ASP A 35 -13.69 -6.76 -48.00
N ARG A 36 -13.79 -5.50 -47.57
CA ARG A 36 -12.66 -4.58 -47.40
C ARG A 36 -12.12 -4.50 -45.99
N ILE A 37 -12.78 -5.12 -45.01
CA ILE A 37 -12.37 -5.06 -43.60
C ILE A 37 -11.98 -6.46 -43.14
N LYS A 38 -10.75 -6.57 -42.64
CA LYS A 38 -10.18 -7.83 -42.15
C LYS A 38 -9.72 -7.65 -40.72
N PHE A 39 -9.68 -8.72 -39.94
CA PHE A 39 -9.32 -8.66 -38.54
C PHE A 39 -8.72 -9.95 -37.99
N LEU A 40 -8.00 -9.78 -36.89
CA LEU A 40 -7.52 -10.85 -36.01
C LEU A 40 -8.15 -10.64 -34.63
N ALA A 41 -8.83 -11.65 -34.11
CA ALA A 41 -9.43 -11.63 -32.78
C ALA A 41 -8.74 -12.63 -31.85
N TYR A 42 -8.44 -12.19 -30.62
CA TYR A 42 -7.78 -13.00 -29.61
C TYR A 42 -8.50 -12.87 -28.26
N ASN A 43 -8.66 -13.98 -27.55
CA ASN A 43 -9.34 -14.02 -26.24
C ASN A 43 -8.96 -15.31 -25.51
N ASN A 44 -8.68 -15.22 -24.21
CA ASN A 44 -8.39 -16.40 -23.38
C ASN A 44 -9.63 -17.24 -23.02
N ALA A 45 -10.83 -16.69 -23.21
CA ALA A 45 -12.11 -17.37 -23.09
C ALA A 45 -12.97 -16.97 -24.30
N PRO A 46 -12.66 -17.47 -25.51
CA PRO A 46 -13.37 -17.05 -26.72
C PRO A 46 -14.81 -17.58 -26.73
N PRO A 47 -15.74 -16.88 -27.40
CA PRO A 47 -17.12 -17.32 -27.51
C PRO A 47 -17.22 -18.73 -28.12
N ARG A 48 -18.13 -19.55 -27.56
CA ARG A 48 -18.47 -20.90 -28.04
C ARG A 48 -17.33 -21.93 -28.01
N VAL A 49 -16.19 -21.64 -27.38
CA VAL A 49 -15.12 -22.63 -27.13
C VAL A 49 -14.97 -22.87 -25.63
N PRO A 50 -15.69 -23.84 -25.05
CA PRO A 50 -15.64 -24.07 -23.61
C PRO A 50 -14.28 -24.68 -23.19
N LYS A 51 -13.82 -24.31 -21.99
CA LYS A 51 -12.69 -24.96 -21.28
C LYS A 51 -11.31 -24.85 -21.95
N VAL A 52 -11.06 -23.81 -22.76
CA VAL A 52 -9.71 -23.57 -23.29
C VAL A 52 -8.76 -23.18 -22.15
N LYS A 53 -7.61 -23.84 -22.07
CA LYS A 53 -6.55 -23.50 -21.12
C LYS A 53 -5.53 -22.62 -21.82
N THR A 54 -5.44 -21.37 -21.41
CA THR A 54 -4.41 -20.43 -21.85
C THR A 54 -3.60 -19.95 -20.66
N LYS A 55 -2.39 -19.45 -20.92
CA LYS A 55 -1.59 -18.74 -19.91
C LYS A 55 -1.82 -17.23 -19.94
N SER A 56 -2.22 -16.70 -21.08
CA SER A 56 -2.53 -15.28 -21.29
C SER A 56 -3.91 -14.91 -20.80
N ASN A 57 -4.08 -13.69 -20.30
CA ASN A 57 -5.39 -13.08 -20.02
C ASN A 57 -5.78 -12.03 -21.07
N SER A 58 -4.88 -11.75 -22.02
CA SER A 58 -5.07 -10.73 -23.05
C SER A 58 -6.27 -11.05 -23.95
N LYS A 59 -7.11 -10.05 -24.19
CA LYS A 59 -8.24 -10.11 -25.14
C LYS A 59 -8.30 -8.85 -25.99
N GLY A 60 -8.73 -8.98 -27.23
CA GLY A 60 -8.81 -7.86 -28.15
C GLY A 60 -9.00 -8.24 -29.61
N VAL A 61 -9.04 -7.22 -30.44
CA VAL A 61 -9.22 -7.32 -31.89
C VAL A 61 -8.30 -6.33 -32.58
N ILE A 62 -7.60 -6.77 -33.61
CA ILE A 62 -6.89 -5.90 -34.56
C ILE A 62 -7.71 -5.90 -35.84
N VAL A 63 -8.14 -4.72 -36.28
CA VAL A 63 -8.94 -4.52 -37.50
C VAL A 63 -8.13 -3.68 -38.48
N LEU A 64 -8.17 -3.99 -39.77
CA LEU A 64 -7.58 -3.18 -40.84
C LEU A 64 -8.48 -3.11 -42.07
N SER A 65 -8.21 -2.12 -42.91
CA SER A 65 -8.90 -1.88 -44.17
C SER A 65 -8.01 -2.23 -45.35
N THR A 66 -8.42 -3.14 -46.22
CA THR A 66 -7.66 -3.46 -47.45
C THR A 66 -7.83 -2.41 -48.55
N ALA A 67 -8.53 -1.30 -48.27
CA ALA A 67 -8.82 -0.24 -49.23
C ALA A 67 -8.13 1.10 -48.91
N ALA A 68 -7.54 1.23 -47.72
CA ALA A 68 -6.90 2.45 -47.24
C ALA A 68 -6.04 2.10 -46.02
N ASP A 69 -4.91 2.78 -45.82
CA ASP A 69 -4.05 2.64 -44.63
C ASP A 69 -4.81 3.09 -43.38
N ALA A 70 -5.59 2.18 -42.80
CA ALA A 70 -6.49 2.46 -41.69
C ALA A 70 -6.68 1.20 -40.85
N ALA A 71 -6.32 1.31 -39.58
CA ALA A 71 -6.45 0.21 -38.63
C ALA A 71 -7.01 0.67 -37.28
N ALA A 72 -7.51 -0.31 -36.53
CA ALA A 72 -7.95 -0.13 -35.16
C ALA A 72 -7.46 -1.28 -34.28
N TRP A 73 -7.07 -0.96 -33.06
CA TRP A 73 -6.76 -1.94 -32.03
C TRP A 73 -7.70 -1.78 -30.85
N ILE A 74 -8.44 -2.86 -30.58
CA ILE A 74 -9.41 -2.94 -29.50
C ILE A 74 -8.85 -3.86 -28.43
N VAL A 75 -8.91 -3.42 -27.18
CA VAL A 75 -8.51 -4.22 -26.00
C VAL A 75 -9.63 -4.21 -24.98
N HIS A 76 -9.93 -5.38 -24.41
CA HIS A 76 -11.01 -5.51 -23.45
C HIS A 76 -10.75 -6.58 -22.39
N THR A 77 -11.59 -6.59 -21.34
CA THR A 77 -11.55 -7.59 -20.26
C THR A 77 -12.62 -8.69 -20.41
N VAL A 78 -13.62 -8.48 -21.26
CA VAL A 78 -14.85 -9.29 -21.36
C VAL A 78 -14.58 -10.72 -21.89
N PRO A 79 -14.84 -11.79 -21.11
CA PRO A 79 -14.80 -13.17 -21.61
C PRO A 79 -15.99 -13.43 -22.56
N GLY A 80 -15.84 -14.34 -23.52
CA GLY A 80 -16.91 -14.69 -24.46
C GLY A 80 -17.21 -13.64 -25.53
N PHE A 81 -16.33 -12.65 -25.74
CA PHE A 81 -16.52 -11.51 -26.64
C PHE A 81 -15.26 -11.20 -27.48
N PRO A 82 -15.39 -10.66 -28.71
CA PRO A 82 -16.58 -10.66 -29.53
C PRO A 82 -16.79 -12.01 -30.24
N ALA A 83 -18.02 -12.29 -30.67
CA ALA A 83 -18.34 -13.45 -31.48
C ALA A 83 -18.11 -13.13 -32.97
N ALA A 84 -16.92 -13.48 -33.47
CA ALA A 84 -16.50 -13.19 -34.83
C ALA A 84 -17.47 -13.76 -35.88
N LYS A 85 -17.95 -12.92 -36.80
CA LYS A 85 -18.85 -13.29 -37.92
C LYS A 85 -20.20 -13.93 -37.55
N THR A 86 -20.67 -13.78 -36.32
CA THR A 86 -21.96 -14.37 -35.88
C THR A 86 -22.99 -13.34 -35.41
N GLY A 87 -22.82 -12.06 -35.73
CA GLY A 87 -23.63 -10.98 -35.19
C GLY A 87 -23.21 -10.53 -33.78
N TYR A 88 -23.75 -9.40 -33.34
CA TYR A 88 -23.43 -8.83 -32.03
C TYR A 88 -24.02 -9.68 -30.92
N THR A 89 -23.20 -10.08 -29.94
CA THR A 89 -23.69 -10.80 -28.76
C THR A 89 -22.89 -10.35 -27.55
N TRP A 90 -23.59 -9.75 -26.58
CA TRP A 90 -23.02 -9.44 -25.29
C TRP A 90 -23.21 -10.62 -24.31
N PRO A 91 -22.16 -11.07 -23.61
CA PRO A 91 -22.27 -12.13 -22.61
C PRO A 91 -23.07 -11.65 -21.39
N VAL A 92 -24.35 -12.04 -21.29
CA VAL A 92 -25.28 -11.55 -20.24
C VAL A 92 -24.77 -11.81 -18.81
N ALA A 93 -24.03 -12.89 -18.59
CA ALA A 93 -23.41 -13.20 -17.29
C ALA A 93 -22.43 -12.12 -16.80
N GLU A 94 -21.85 -11.36 -17.73
CA GLU A 94 -20.89 -10.30 -17.44
C GLU A 94 -21.56 -8.97 -17.08
N ASN A 95 -22.90 -8.87 -17.10
CA ASN A 95 -23.63 -7.69 -16.62
C ASN A 95 -23.40 -7.41 -15.13
N ALA A 96 -23.11 -8.45 -14.34
CA ALA A 96 -22.85 -8.33 -12.91
C ALA A 96 -21.41 -7.91 -12.59
N ARG A 97 -20.56 -7.68 -13.60
CA ARG A 97 -19.11 -7.51 -13.43
C ARG A 97 -18.60 -6.23 -14.11
N GLY A 98 -17.62 -5.60 -13.46
CA GLY A 98 -16.94 -4.43 -14.02
C GLY A 98 -16.00 -4.82 -15.17
N HIS A 99 -16.09 -4.12 -16.30
CA HIS A 99 -15.25 -4.35 -17.46
C HIS A 99 -14.77 -3.06 -18.11
N LEU A 100 -13.65 -3.15 -18.82
CA LEU A 100 -13.05 -2.05 -19.55
C LEU A 100 -12.88 -2.46 -21.01
N LEU A 101 -13.23 -1.53 -21.91
CA LEU A 101 -13.01 -1.66 -23.35
C LEU A 101 -12.31 -0.39 -23.85
N ILE A 102 -11.25 -0.56 -24.62
CA ILE A 102 -10.44 0.52 -25.20
C ILE A 102 -10.39 0.31 -26.71
N CYS A 103 -10.60 1.36 -27.49
CA CYS A 103 -10.44 1.36 -28.94
C CYS A 103 -9.43 2.43 -29.34
N LEU A 104 -8.40 2.05 -30.08
CA LEU A 104 -7.35 2.93 -30.58
C LEU A 104 -7.37 2.91 -32.11
N THR A 105 -7.60 4.08 -32.74
CA THR A 105 -7.38 4.25 -34.19
C THR A 105 -5.89 4.43 -34.44
N ILE A 106 -5.32 3.65 -35.36
CA ILE A 106 -3.87 3.56 -35.64
C ILE A 106 -3.65 3.37 -37.14
N SER A 107 -2.45 3.67 -37.64
CA SER A 107 -2.07 3.24 -38.99
C SER A 107 -1.69 1.76 -39.02
N GLU A 108 -1.76 1.14 -40.19
CA GLU A 108 -1.42 -0.28 -40.36
C GLU A 108 0.04 -0.55 -40.03
N SER A 109 0.92 0.42 -40.28
CA SER A 109 2.35 0.36 -39.91
C SER A 109 2.59 0.06 -38.42
N GLN A 110 1.65 0.41 -37.54
CA GLN A 110 1.76 0.18 -36.09
C GLN A 110 1.43 -1.28 -35.69
N ILE A 111 0.72 -2.03 -36.55
CA ILE A 111 0.24 -3.40 -36.24
C ILE A 111 1.40 -4.32 -35.87
N ASN A 112 2.51 -4.26 -36.60
CA ASN A 112 3.66 -5.14 -36.35
C ASN A 112 4.31 -4.88 -34.98
N ALA A 113 4.26 -3.64 -34.46
CA ALA A 113 4.75 -3.30 -33.12
C ALA A 113 3.82 -3.84 -32.02
N ILE A 114 2.51 -3.82 -32.26
CA ILE A 114 1.49 -4.45 -31.40
C ILE A 114 1.70 -5.96 -31.39
N ALA A 115 1.82 -6.58 -32.57
CA ALA A 115 2.04 -8.01 -32.72
C ALA A 115 3.31 -8.49 -32.01
N ALA A 116 4.40 -7.72 -32.04
CA ALA A 116 5.62 -8.04 -31.29
C ALA A 116 5.39 -8.14 -29.78
N SER A 117 4.49 -7.31 -29.22
CA SER A 117 4.13 -7.35 -27.81
C SER A 117 3.15 -8.49 -27.50
N LEU A 118 2.18 -8.74 -28.38
CA LEU A 118 1.25 -9.86 -28.28
C LEU A 118 1.98 -11.22 -28.34
N LEU A 119 3.01 -11.34 -29.18
CA LEU A 119 3.80 -12.56 -29.32
C LEU A 119 4.45 -12.99 -27.98
N LEU A 120 4.89 -12.02 -27.16
CA LEU A 120 5.45 -12.30 -25.83
C LEU A 120 4.41 -12.81 -24.84
N VAL A 121 3.16 -12.37 -24.98
CA VAL A 121 2.09 -12.71 -24.04
C VAL A 121 1.23 -13.90 -24.47
N GLN A 122 1.48 -14.42 -25.67
CA GLN A 122 0.91 -15.69 -26.18
C GLN A 122 -0.62 -15.76 -26.05
N PRO A 123 -1.36 -14.78 -26.59
CA PRO A 123 -2.82 -14.80 -26.52
C PRO A 123 -3.35 -15.92 -27.43
N LEU A 124 -4.53 -16.44 -27.09
CA LEU A 124 -5.23 -17.36 -27.97
C LEU A 124 -5.93 -16.59 -29.09
N VAL A 125 -5.39 -16.69 -30.30
CA VAL A 125 -6.05 -16.22 -31.52
C VAL A 125 -7.16 -17.21 -31.87
N HIS A 126 -8.41 -16.74 -31.95
CA HIS A 126 -9.57 -17.57 -32.23
C HIS A 126 -10.23 -17.24 -33.59
N TYR A 127 -9.81 -16.16 -34.23
CA TYR A 127 -10.22 -15.82 -35.60
C TYR A 127 -9.14 -14.96 -36.26
N ASN A 128 -8.87 -15.19 -37.54
CA ASN A 128 -8.01 -14.35 -38.38
C ASN A 128 -8.41 -14.48 -39.85
N ASP A 129 -8.76 -13.38 -40.51
CA ASP A 129 -8.99 -13.32 -41.96
C ASP A 129 -8.12 -12.26 -42.67
N ILE A 130 -7.09 -11.73 -41.99
CA ILE A 130 -6.13 -10.80 -42.59
C ILE A 130 -5.28 -11.55 -43.62
N PRO A 131 -5.31 -11.14 -44.90
CA PRO A 131 -4.60 -11.84 -45.97
C PRO A 131 -3.09 -11.58 -45.91
N GLU A 132 -2.33 -12.48 -46.52
CA GLU A 132 -0.86 -12.42 -46.48
C GLU A 132 -0.29 -11.19 -47.19
N THR A 133 -1.00 -10.66 -48.19
CA THR A 133 -0.64 -9.44 -48.91
C THR A 133 -0.50 -8.23 -47.97
N GLU A 134 -1.37 -8.10 -46.97
CA GLU A 134 -1.33 -6.99 -46.00
C GLU A 134 -0.23 -7.19 -44.95
N THR A 135 0.21 -8.44 -44.75
CA THR A 135 1.13 -8.82 -43.64
C THR A 135 2.53 -9.16 -44.11
N ALA A 136 2.83 -8.99 -45.40
CA ALA A 136 4.12 -9.30 -46.00
C ALA A 136 5.28 -8.58 -45.28
N ALA A 137 5.07 -7.33 -44.88
CA ALA A 137 6.05 -6.53 -44.13
C ALA A 137 5.95 -6.67 -42.59
N MET A 138 5.13 -7.60 -42.08
CA MET A 138 4.81 -7.73 -40.65
C MET A 138 5.29 -9.05 -40.05
N PRO A 139 6.62 -9.26 -39.87
CA PRO A 139 7.17 -10.54 -39.43
C PRO A 139 6.71 -10.97 -38.04
N TYR A 140 6.40 -10.04 -37.12
CA TYR A 140 5.88 -10.42 -35.80
C TYR A 140 4.40 -10.81 -35.86
N PHE A 141 3.62 -10.17 -36.74
CA PHE A 141 2.24 -10.56 -36.99
C PHE A 141 2.17 -11.97 -37.58
N ASN A 142 3.03 -12.28 -38.56
CA ASN A 142 3.09 -13.61 -39.15
C ASN A 142 3.44 -14.69 -38.10
N LYS A 143 4.37 -14.39 -37.18
CA LYS A 143 4.66 -15.29 -36.04
C LYS A 143 3.48 -15.43 -35.08
N LEU A 144 2.72 -14.36 -34.86
CA LEU A 144 1.55 -14.35 -33.97
C LEU A 144 0.40 -15.19 -34.55
N LYS A 145 0.06 -15.00 -35.84
CA LYS A 145 -1.02 -15.78 -36.49
C LYS A 145 -0.70 -17.28 -36.55
N GLU A 146 0.58 -17.63 -36.63
CA GLU A 146 1.08 -19.01 -36.58
C GLU A 146 1.18 -19.59 -35.16
N GLY A 147 0.88 -18.81 -34.12
CA GLY A 147 0.96 -19.26 -32.72
C GLY A 147 2.39 -19.50 -32.21
N ARG A 148 3.41 -18.90 -32.83
CA ARG A 148 4.80 -19.05 -32.38
C ARG A 148 5.04 -18.33 -31.06
N THR A 149 6.04 -18.80 -30.30
CA THR A 149 6.42 -18.22 -29.01
C THR A 149 7.88 -17.80 -28.98
N PRO A 150 8.25 -16.65 -28.39
CA PRO A 150 9.65 -16.25 -28.26
C PRO A 150 10.40 -17.18 -27.30
N THR A 151 11.47 -17.81 -27.79
CA THR A 151 12.33 -18.71 -26.99
C THR A 151 13.63 -18.07 -26.54
N LEU A 152 14.01 -16.95 -27.16
CA LEU A 152 15.25 -16.22 -26.89
C LEU A 152 14.96 -14.87 -26.20
N PRO A 153 15.89 -14.37 -25.35
CA PRO A 153 15.76 -13.06 -24.74
C PRO A 153 15.79 -11.93 -25.80
N PRO A 154 15.24 -10.74 -25.48
CA PRO A 154 14.70 -10.34 -24.18
C PRO A 154 13.28 -10.88 -23.89
N PHE A 155 13.06 -11.35 -22.66
CA PHE A 155 11.77 -11.87 -22.19
C PHE A 155 10.79 -10.78 -21.72
N THR A 156 11.14 -9.53 -21.94
CA THR A 156 10.32 -8.34 -21.69
C THR A 156 10.45 -7.39 -22.87
N SER A 157 9.38 -6.70 -23.23
CA SER A 157 9.37 -5.70 -24.30
C SER A 157 8.73 -4.40 -23.84
N LYS A 158 9.26 -3.30 -24.37
CA LYS A 158 8.68 -1.96 -24.32
C LYS A 158 8.56 -1.47 -25.76
N ARG A 159 7.33 -1.25 -26.22
CA ARG A 159 7.05 -0.63 -27.51
C ARG A 159 6.21 0.62 -27.31
N SER A 160 6.22 1.49 -28.30
CA SER A 160 5.35 2.66 -28.34
C SER A 160 4.68 2.70 -29.69
N ILE A 161 3.39 3.02 -29.71
CA ILE A 161 2.63 3.34 -30.90
C ILE A 161 2.01 4.72 -30.76
N ARG A 162 1.50 5.28 -31.86
CA ARG A 162 0.73 6.53 -31.86
C ARG A 162 -0.64 6.32 -32.47
N THR A 163 -1.64 6.96 -31.88
CA THR A 163 -2.99 6.98 -32.46
C THR A 163 -3.05 7.94 -33.64
N GLU A 164 -3.92 7.67 -34.58
CA GLU A 164 -4.27 8.63 -35.64
C GLU A 164 -5.29 9.63 -35.11
N ASN A 165 -4.89 10.90 -35.02
CA ASN A 165 -5.77 12.00 -34.64
C ASN A 165 -5.25 13.32 -35.22
N ALA A 166 -6.10 14.00 -36.00
CA ALA A 166 -5.80 15.31 -36.59
C ALA A 166 -5.58 16.41 -35.52
N GLY A 167 -6.18 16.26 -34.33
CA GLY A 167 -6.03 17.20 -33.20
C GLY A 167 -4.83 16.94 -32.30
N GLY A 168 -4.01 15.91 -32.58
CA GLY A 168 -2.85 15.53 -31.77
C GLY A 168 -2.78 14.01 -31.52
N PRO A 169 -1.75 13.31 -32.04
CA PRO A 169 -1.54 11.90 -31.78
C PRO A 169 -1.29 11.59 -30.30
N VAL A 170 -1.97 10.58 -29.75
CA VAL A 170 -1.75 10.09 -28.38
C VAL A 170 -0.68 9.00 -28.42
N THR A 171 0.33 9.11 -27.56
CA THR A 171 1.34 8.06 -27.39
C THR A 171 0.78 6.94 -26.51
N VAL A 172 0.94 5.69 -26.98
CA VAL A 172 0.57 4.50 -26.22
C VAL A 172 1.79 3.61 -26.06
N HIS A 173 2.18 3.35 -24.81
CA HIS A 173 3.25 2.42 -24.45
C HIS A 173 2.70 1.03 -24.18
N ILE A 174 3.30 0.03 -24.81
CA ILE A 174 2.97 -1.38 -24.61
C ILE A 174 4.11 -2.05 -23.88
N TYR A 175 3.84 -2.47 -22.65
CA TYR A 175 4.76 -3.24 -21.82
C TYR A 175 4.31 -4.69 -21.81
N SER A 176 5.22 -5.60 -22.13
CA SER A 176 4.91 -7.03 -22.14
C SER A 176 6.03 -7.85 -21.51
N LYS A 177 5.65 -8.97 -20.91
CA LYS A 177 6.57 -9.97 -20.39
C LYS A 177 6.11 -11.38 -20.77
N SER A 178 7.06 -12.29 -20.96
CA SER A 178 6.77 -13.72 -21.02
C SER A 178 6.79 -14.36 -19.62
N GLU A 179 6.38 -15.62 -19.55
CA GLU A 179 6.52 -16.49 -18.38
C GLU A 179 7.99 -16.69 -17.96
N THR A 180 8.91 -16.68 -18.91
CA THR A 180 10.34 -16.92 -18.66
C THR A 180 10.98 -15.75 -17.90
N SER A 181 10.42 -14.54 -18.01
CA SER A 181 10.97 -13.35 -17.33
C SER A 181 11.00 -13.44 -15.80
N LYS A 182 10.08 -14.20 -15.19
CA LYS A 182 9.84 -14.26 -13.72
C LYS A 182 9.58 -12.90 -13.04
N TYR A 183 9.42 -11.83 -13.80
CA TYR A 183 9.08 -10.52 -13.28
C TYR A 183 7.59 -10.40 -13.02
N GLU A 184 7.21 -9.61 -12.03
CA GLU A 184 5.83 -9.13 -11.92
C GLU A 184 5.65 -7.88 -12.79
N ILE A 185 4.47 -7.75 -13.42
CA ILE A 185 4.24 -6.72 -14.44
C ILE A 185 4.23 -5.29 -13.88
N TYR A 186 3.84 -5.08 -12.62
CA TYR A 186 3.64 -3.74 -12.08
C TYR A 186 4.95 -3.07 -11.66
N LYS A 187 5.70 -3.60 -10.68
CA LYS A 187 6.91 -2.95 -10.11
C LYS A 187 8.14 -3.12 -11.01
N LYS A 188 8.38 -4.32 -11.53
CA LYS A 188 9.60 -4.73 -12.24
C LYS A 188 9.55 -4.38 -13.72
N VAL A 189 8.35 -4.19 -14.29
CA VAL A 189 8.16 -3.75 -15.68
C VAL A 189 7.63 -2.32 -15.73
N ILE A 190 6.38 -2.05 -15.33
CA ILE A 190 5.75 -0.71 -15.50
C ILE A 190 6.47 0.36 -14.68
N VAL A 191 6.57 0.22 -13.36
CA VAL A 191 7.22 1.21 -12.47
C VAL A 191 8.68 1.42 -12.85
N LYS A 192 9.41 0.33 -13.16
CA LYS A 192 10.82 0.41 -13.60
C LYS A 192 10.96 1.18 -14.92
N ALA A 193 10.03 0.99 -15.86
CA ALA A 193 10.07 1.65 -17.16
C ALA A 193 9.59 3.11 -17.12
N LEU A 194 8.54 3.39 -16.35
CA LEU A 194 7.99 4.74 -16.17
C LEU A 194 8.84 5.59 -15.21
N LYS A 195 9.62 4.96 -14.32
CA LYS A 195 10.35 5.61 -13.23
C LYS A 195 9.46 6.47 -12.31
N LYS A 196 8.17 6.14 -12.23
CA LYS A 196 7.13 6.86 -11.48
C LYS A 196 6.46 5.91 -10.49
N THR A 197 5.88 6.44 -9.42
CA THR A 197 4.93 5.66 -8.61
C THR A 197 3.70 5.40 -9.46
N ILE A 198 3.02 4.27 -9.24
CA ILE A 198 1.70 4.02 -9.84
C ILE A 198 0.70 3.70 -8.74
N LYS A 199 -0.54 4.17 -8.90
CA LYS A 199 -1.69 3.80 -8.08
C LYS A 199 -2.44 2.69 -8.81
N VAL A 200 -2.70 1.56 -8.15
CA VAL A 200 -3.19 0.33 -8.78
C VAL A 200 -4.58 -0.05 -8.27
N TRP A 201 -5.51 -0.22 -9.21
CA TRP A 201 -6.79 -0.89 -9.01
C TRP A 201 -6.69 -2.28 -9.63
N SER A 202 -6.75 -3.31 -8.79
CA SER A 202 -6.64 -4.69 -9.22
C SER A 202 -7.00 -5.64 -8.08
N ARG A 203 -7.59 -6.78 -8.43
CA ARG A 203 -7.65 -7.92 -7.51
C ARG A 203 -6.23 -8.29 -7.07
N ARG A 204 -6.09 -8.59 -5.78
CA ARG A 204 -4.79 -8.83 -5.16
C ARG A 204 -4.81 -10.04 -4.24
N ASP A 205 -3.67 -10.71 -4.14
CA ASP A 205 -3.45 -11.75 -3.15
C ASP A 205 -2.87 -11.13 -1.88
N ASN A 206 -2.77 -11.91 -0.79
CA ASN A 206 -2.17 -11.44 0.46
C ASN A 206 -0.62 -11.44 0.42
N LYS A 207 -0.01 -11.62 -0.76
CA LYS A 207 1.45 -11.80 -0.91
C LYS A 207 2.10 -10.55 -1.50
N LEU A 208 1.50 -9.94 -2.51
CA LEU A 208 1.95 -8.65 -3.03
C LEU A 208 1.28 -7.53 -2.25
N LYS A 209 2.08 -6.57 -1.79
CA LYS A 209 1.63 -5.47 -0.94
C LYS A 209 1.92 -4.13 -1.59
N GLY A 210 1.06 -3.16 -1.31
CA GLY A 210 1.31 -1.76 -1.60
C GLY A 210 2.61 -1.31 -0.94
N ASP A 211 3.35 -0.48 -1.65
CA ASP A 211 4.53 0.19 -1.17
C ASP A 211 4.17 1.61 -0.72
N CYS A 212 4.16 1.73 0.61
CA CYS A 212 3.84 2.93 1.35
C CYS A 212 5.00 3.91 1.52
N ARG A 213 6.15 3.61 0.91
CA ARG A 213 7.30 4.49 0.96
C ARG A 213 7.00 5.85 0.32
N VAL A 214 7.82 6.81 0.70
CA VAL A 214 7.87 8.17 0.17
C VAL A 214 7.90 8.20 -1.37
N LEU A 215 7.48 9.33 -1.96
CA LEU A 215 7.32 9.60 -3.39
C LEU A 215 8.43 9.04 -4.31
N GLN A 216 7.94 8.50 -5.45
CA GLN A 216 8.65 7.99 -6.64
C GLN A 216 9.03 6.49 -6.62
N LYS A 217 8.68 5.80 -7.73
CA LYS A 217 8.99 4.40 -8.07
C LYS A 217 8.35 3.33 -7.17
N ASN A 218 7.18 3.60 -6.62
CA ASN A 218 6.43 2.69 -5.75
C ASN A 218 5.10 2.23 -6.36
N ILE A 219 4.44 1.26 -5.72
CA ILE A 219 3.07 0.85 -6.04
C ILE A 219 2.19 1.32 -4.88
N ARG A 220 1.15 2.09 -5.13
CA ARG A 220 0.13 2.40 -4.11
C ARG A 220 -1.16 1.68 -4.48
N LEU A 221 -1.80 1.04 -3.52
CA LEU A 221 -3.03 0.30 -3.79
C LEU A 221 -4.22 1.23 -3.57
N ILE A 222 -5.19 1.19 -4.48
CA ILE A 222 -6.43 1.96 -4.36
C ILE A 222 -7.36 1.23 -3.39
N LYS A 223 -8.03 2.01 -2.52
CA LYS A 223 -8.97 1.50 -1.52
C LYS A 223 -10.22 0.95 -2.22
N SER A 224 -10.76 -0.14 -1.70
CA SER A 224 -12.01 -0.77 -2.15
C SER A 224 -12.94 -0.93 -0.95
N PRO A 225 -14.27 -0.73 -1.10
CA PRO A 225 -14.99 -0.39 -2.33
C PRO A 225 -14.72 1.04 -2.80
N THR A 226 -15.09 1.35 -4.05
CA THR A 226 -15.05 2.72 -4.62
C THR A 226 -16.26 2.95 -5.54
N SER A 227 -16.35 4.13 -6.14
CA SER A 227 -17.38 4.47 -7.13
C SER A 227 -16.75 5.07 -8.39
N ILE A 228 -17.24 4.64 -9.55
CA ILE A 228 -16.87 5.21 -10.86
C ILE A 228 -18.09 5.96 -11.38
N ASN A 229 -18.06 7.30 -11.32
CA ASN A 229 -19.16 8.15 -11.77
C ASN A 229 -20.53 7.76 -11.17
N GLY A 230 -20.59 7.43 -9.88
CA GLY A 230 -21.82 6.99 -9.20
C GLY A 230 -22.09 5.48 -9.28
N HIS A 231 -21.33 4.73 -10.09
CA HIS A 231 -21.42 3.27 -10.13
C HIS A 231 -20.52 2.66 -9.05
N ASN A 232 -21.14 2.12 -7.99
CA ASN A 232 -20.42 1.44 -6.92
C ASN A 232 -19.76 0.16 -7.44
N THR A 233 -18.49 -0.03 -7.07
CA THR A 233 -17.70 -1.20 -7.45
C THR A 233 -16.77 -1.62 -6.31
N ASN A 234 -16.28 -2.85 -6.38
CA ASN A 234 -15.29 -3.41 -5.46
C ASN A 234 -14.43 -4.44 -6.19
N LEU A 235 -13.31 -4.83 -5.58
CA LEU A 235 -12.36 -5.74 -6.24
C LEU A 235 -12.95 -7.11 -6.59
N GLU A 236 -13.98 -7.60 -5.90
CA GLU A 236 -14.60 -8.90 -6.17
C GLU A 236 -15.63 -8.84 -7.31
N ALA A 237 -16.25 -7.69 -7.54
CA ALA A 237 -17.20 -7.45 -8.62
C ALA A 237 -16.52 -6.89 -9.89
N ASP A 238 -15.31 -6.35 -9.80
CA ASP A 238 -14.59 -5.73 -10.91
C ASP A 238 -13.53 -6.66 -11.51
N ASP A 239 -13.54 -6.87 -12.82
CA ASP A 239 -12.54 -7.66 -13.55
C ASP A 239 -11.43 -6.81 -14.18
N THR A 240 -11.53 -5.49 -14.05
CA THR A 240 -10.53 -4.58 -14.58
C THR A 240 -9.28 -4.59 -13.71
N ASN A 241 -8.13 -4.43 -14.36
CA ASN A 241 -6.89 -4.14 -13.68
C ASN A 241 -6.27 -2.94 -14.38
N TRP A 242 -6.07 -1.86 -13.63
CA TRP A 242 -5.54 -0.64 -14.20
C TRP A 242 -4.69 0.11 -13.19
N ALA A 243 -3.90 1.05 -13.69
CA ALA A 243 -3.05 1.89 -12.87
C ALA A 243 -2.92 3.30 -13.43
N VAL A 244 -2.70 4.28 -12.57
CA VAL A 244 -2.38 5.66 -12.96
C VAL A 244 -1.02 6.07 -12.40
N SER A 245 -0.26 6.87 -13.14
CA SER A 245 1.05 7.36 -12.68
C SER A 245 0.95 8.47 -11.64
N ASP A 246 1.84 8.48 -10.65
CA ASP A 246 1.90 9.48 -9.58
C ASP A 246 3.35 9.98 -9.38
N PRO A 247 3.69 11.24 -9.75
CA PRO A 247 2.90 12.16 -10.56
C PRO A 247 2.89 11.73 -12.05
N GLY A 248 1.93 12.22 -12.83
CA GLY A 248 2.02 12.09 -14.29
C GLY A 248 0.70 12.29 -15.03
N ASN A 249 0.62 11.65 -16.19
CA ASN A 249 -0.45 11.77 -17.18
C ASN A 249 -0.72 10.43 -17.88
N ILE A 250 -0.39 9.32 -17.20
CA ILE A 250 -0.41 7.98 -17.78
C ILE A 250 -1.49 7.15 -17.10
N PHE A 251 -2.38 6.59 -17.90
CA PHE A 251 -3.32 5.54 -17.53
C PHE A 251 -2.87 4.23 -18.15
N CYS A 252 -2.80 3.15 -17.37
CA CYS A 252 -2.43 1.82 -17.84
C CYS A 252 -3.56 0.82 -17.61
N GLN A 253 -3.99 0.09 -18.65
CA GLN A 253 -4.75 -1.15 -18.50
C GLN A 253 -3.77 -2.33 -18.43
N VAL A 254 -4.02 -3.29 -17.53
CA VAL A 254 -3.19 -4.49 -17.33
C VAL A 254 -4.07 -5.73 -17.47
N ASP A 255 -3.60 -6.75 -18.17
CA ASP A 255 -4.40 -7.97 -18.41
C ASP A 255 -4.37 -8.97 -17.25
N LYS A 256 -3.36 -8.87 -16.37
CA LYS A 256 -3.19 -9.73 -15.19
C LYS A 256 -3.47 -8.97 -13.89
N PRO A 257 -4.12 -9.63 -12.92
CA PRO A 257 -4.31 -9.05 -11.60
C PRO A 257 -2.99 -8.94 -10.82
N TYR A 258 -3.00 -8.16 -9.74
CA TYR A 258 -1.88 -7.93 -8.85
C TYR A 258 -1.65 -9.11 -7.89
N PHE A 259 -1.38 -10.29 -8.47
CA PHE A 259 -1.09 -11.51 -7.74
C PHE A 259 0.40 -11.90 -7.85
N ARG A 260 0.96 -12.56 -6.84
CA ARG A 260 2.35 -13.02 -6.88
C ARG A 260 2.57 -14.12 -7.92
N ASN A 261 1.56 -14.97 -8.16
CA ASN A 261 1.65 -16.07 -9.12
C ASN A 261 1.82 -15.58 -10.57
N GLN A 262 1.36 -14.37 -10.94
CA GLN A 262 1.53 -13.87 -12.32
C GLN A 262 3.00 -13.67 -12.73
N THR A 263 3.95 -13.70 -11.78
CA THR A 263 5.38 -13.79 -12.09
C THR A 263 5.70 -14.97 -13.00
N ARG A 264 4.92 -16.05 -12.93
CA ARG A 264 5.04 -17.28 -13.72
C ARG A 264 4.09 -17.32 -14.93
N GLU A 265 3.47 -16.20 -15.28
CA GLU A 265 2.53 -16.10 -16.39
C GLU A 265 2.96 -14.98 -17.35
N PRO A 266 2.61 -15.04 -18.64
CA PRO A 266 2.71 -13.87 -19.51
C PRO A 266 1.77 -12.75 -19.05
N ALA A 267 2.18 -11.50 -19.27
CA ALA A 267 1.36 -10.33 -18.93
C ALA A 267 1.65 -9.14 -19.84
N MET A 268 0.63 -8.32 -20.11
CA MET A 268 0.70 -7.10 -20.90
C MET A 268 0.09 -5.92 -20.13
N ALA A 269 0.66 -4.74 -20.34
CA ALA A 269 0.07 -3.48 -19.95
C ALA A 269 0.10 -2.47 -21.10
N ILE A 270 -1.01 -1.77 -21.27
CA ILE A 270 -1.23 -0.75 -22.30
C ILE A 270 -1.38 0.58 -21.59
N CYS A 271 -0.37 1.43 -21.71
CA CYS A 271 -0.25 2.69 -21.00
C CYS A 271 -0.42 3.87 -21.96
N ILE A 272 -1.50 4.63 -21.79
CA ILE A 272 -1.90 5.75 -22.64
C ILE A 272 -1.45 7.05 -21.98
N GLU A 273 -0.69 7.88 -22.72
CA GLU A 273 -0.29 9.22 -22.28
C GLU A 273 -1.36 10.25 -22.69
N ASN A 274 -2.37 10.44 -21.85
CA ASN A 274 -3.46 11.37 -22.11
C ASN A 274 -3.95 12.00 -20.79
N ASN A 275 -3.94 13.34 -20.74
CA ASN A 275 -4.26 14.09 -19.52
C ASN A 275 -5.71 13.90 -19.08
N ASP A 276 -6.66 13.85 -20.01
CA ASP A 276 -8.09 13.79 -19.69
C ASP A 276 -8.45 12.41 -19.12
N ILE A 277 -8.03 11.33 -19.78
CA ILE A 277 -8.20 9.96 -19.28
C ILE A 277 -7.50 9.81 -17.92
N PHE A 278 -6.26 10.31 -17.83
CA PHE A 278 -5.51 10.26 -16.57
C PHE A 278 -6.23 10.97 -15.42
N ALA A 279 -6.78 12.17 -15.65
CA ALA A 279 -7.47 12.93 -14.63
C ALA A 279 -8.68 12.15 -14.08
N ARG A 280 -9.48 11.55 -14.97
CA ARG A 280 -10.69 10.79 -14.62
C ARG A 280 -10.38 9.55 -13.77
N PHE A 281 -9.33 8.81 -14.11
CA PHE A 281 -8.90 7.66 -13.29
C PHE A 281 -8.15 8.09 -12.03
N SER A 282 -7.52 9.26 -12.02
CA SER A 282 -6.85 9.81 -10.84
C SER A 282 -7.83 10.27 -9.77
N GLU A 283 -9.00 10.78 -10.17
CA GLU A 283 -10.11 11.08 -9.25
C GLU A 283 -10.57 9.81 -8.52
N ILE A 284 -10.74 8.69 -9.24
CA ILE A 284 -11.09 7.38 -8.64
C ILE A 284 -9.95 6.89 -7.72
N ALA A 285 -8.70 7.14 -8.11
CA ALA A 285 -7.50 6.78 -7.35
C ALA A 285 -7.13 7.80 -6.24
N ALA A 286 -8.05 8.65 -5.82
CA ALA A 286 -7.84 9.61 -4.73
C ALA A 286 -7.67 8.89 -3.38
N GLN A 287 -8.48 7.86 -3.13
CA GLN A 287 -8.42 7.07 -1.90
C GLN A 287 -7.47 5.88 -2.06
N LEU A 288 -6.38 5.90 -1.31
CA LEU A 288 -5.38 4.83 -1.27
C LEU A 288 -5.56 3.99 -0.01
N GLU A 289 -5.11 2.75 -0.05
CA GLU A 289 -4.96 1.96 1.17
C GLU A 289 -3.95 2.63 2.10
N ASP A 290 -4.34 2.76 3.36
CA ASP A 290 -3.47 3.28 4.40
C ASP A 290 -2.32 2.31 4.69
N CYS A 291 -1.21 2.89 5.11
CA CYS A 291 -0.05 2.13 5.54
C CYS A 291 -0.34 1.57 6.93
N PRO A 292 -0.47 0.25 7.11
CA PRO A 292 -0.95 -0.32 8.38
C PRO A 292 -0.12 0.10 9.58
N LEU A 293 1.18 0.29 9.34
CA LEU A 293 2.16 0.53 10.37
C LEU A 293 3.42 1.15 9.78
N SER A 294 3.85 2.28 10.35
CA SER A 294 5.16 2.88 10.07
C SER A 294 5.91 3.20 11.37
N ILE A 295 7.24 3.06 11.31
CA ILE A 295 8.17 3.45 12.38
C ILE A 295 9.18 4.42 11.80
N VAL A 296 9.31 5.59 12.43
CA VAL A 296 10.34 6.57 12.13
C VAL A 296 11.31 6.61 13.31
N TYR A 297 12.59 6.43 13.01
CA TYR A 297 13.69 6.64 13.94
C TYR A 297 14.47 7.90 13.53
N LYS A 298 14.45 8.93 14.39
CA LYS A 298 15.28 10.12 14.22
C LYS A 298 16.52 9.98 15.09
N ALA A 299 17.69 9.84 14.48
CA ALA A 299 18.94 9.73 15.23
C ALA A 299 19.34 11.08 15.88
N PRO A 300 20.21 11.06 16.91
CA PRO A 300 20.78 12.26 17.51
C PRO A 300 21.44 13.17 16.46
N GLY A 301 21.14 14.47 16.51
CA GLY A 301 21.68 15.47 15.58
C GLY A 301 21.19 15.38 14.12
N GLN A 302 20.33 14.42 13.80
CA GLN A 302 19.76 14.25 12.45
C GLN A 302 18.35 14.86 12.38
N VAL A 303 18.06 15.57 11.30
CA VAL A 303 16.69 16.04 10.98
C VAL A 303 15.99 15.12 9.98
N ASN A 304 16.75 14.38 9.17
CA ASN A 304 16.21 13.35 8.28
C ASN A 304 16.09 12.04 9.06
N GLY A 305 14.86 11.67 9.42
CA GLY A 305 14.59 10.38 10.06
C GLY A 305 14.80 9.20 9.12
N LYS A 306 15.07 8.02 9.69
CA LYS A 306 14.99 6.74 8.99
C LYS A 306 13.59 6.16 9.18
N ILE A 307 12.94 5.70 8.11
CA ILE A 307 11.59 5.12 8.14
C ILE A 307 11.62 3.66 7.73
N ILE A 308 10.80 2.84 8.40
CA ILE A 308 10.41 1.51 7.96
C ILE A 308 8.88 1.40 7.98
N VAL A 309 8.32 0.62 7.06
CA VAL A 309 6.87 0.43 6.93
C VAL A 309 6.56 -1.06 6.82
N ALA A 310 5.54 -1.52 7.52
CA ALA A 310 5.13 -2.90 7.48
C ALA A 310 4.58 -3.29 6.09
N GLY A 311 5.07 -4.42 5.56
CA GLY A 311 4.59 -4.97 4.28
C GLY A 311 5.41 -4.59 3.05
N ALA A 312 6.39 -3.69 3.18
CA ALA A 312 7.35 -3.41 2.11
C ALA A 312 8.63 -4.21 2.34
N ALA A 313 8.92 -5.19 1.48
CA ALA A 313 10.22 -5.87 1.49
C ALA A 313 11.34 -4.84 1.22
N GLY A 314 12.09 -4.45 2.26
CA GLY A 314 13.33 -3.67 2.12
C GLY A 314 13.87 -3.04 3.41
N ASN A 315 14.96 -2.30 3.24
CA ASN A 315 15.81 -1.72 4.28
C ASN A 315 15.21 -0.43 4.86
N TRP A 316 15.83 0.09 5.93
CA TRP A 316 15.61 1.47 6.39
C TRP A 316 15.73 2.46 5.23
N GLU A 317 14.79 3.39 5.14
CA GLU A 317 14.80 4.44 4.12
C GLU A 317 14.94 5.81 4.75
N ASN A 318 15.44 6.79 3.99
CA ASN A 318 15.40 8.18 4.42
C ASN A 318 13.95 8.68 4.35
N GLY A 319 13.52 9.44 5.35
CA GLY A 319 12.33 10.27 5.23
C GLY A 319 12.47 11.22 4.02
N ALA A 320 11.36 11.51 3.34
CA ALA A 320 11.37 12.36 2.13
C ALA A 320 11.94 13.74 2.39
N ARG A 321 11.64 14.24 3.59
CA ARG A 321 11.94 15.55 4.09
C ARG A 321 12.29 15.44 5.56
N ALA A 322 12.94 16.48 6.04
CA ALA A 322 13.32 16.60 7.43
C ALA A 322 12.08 16.62 8.34
N ILE A 323 12.18 15.95 9.49
CA ILE A 323 11.08 15.77 10.46
C ILE A 323 10.64 17.08 11.14
N ASN A 324 11.44 18.14 11.01
CA ASN A 324 11.13 19.45 11.54
C ASN A 324 10.34 20.34 10.56
N LEU A 325 10.06 19.87 9.34
CA LEU A 325 9.27 20.60 8.35
C LEU A 325 7.78 20.25 8.49
N ALA A 326 6.90 21.20 8.20
CA ALA A 326 5.46 21.01 8.32
C ALA A 326 4.86 20.05 7.27
N ASP A 327 5.59 19.76 6.18
CA ASP A 327 5.08 19.01 5.04
C ASP A 327 6.09 18.01 4.47
N GLY A 328 5.55 17.02 3.76
CA GLY A 328 6.31 16.12 2.91
C GLY A 328 6.99 14.96 3.62
N HIS A 329 6.81 14.77 4.93
CA HIS A 329 7.19 13.53 5.63
C HIS A 329 5.98 12.83 6.24
N SER A 330 6.11 11.53 6.51
CA SER A 330 5.00 10.65 6.91
C SER A 330 4.27 11.13 8.17
N PHE A 331 5.02 11.64 9.14
CA PHE A 331 4.46 11.99 10.45
C PHE A 331 3.79 13.36 10.49
N ALA A 332 4.21 14.32 9.68
CA ALA A 332 3.48 15.56 9.47
C ALA A 332 2.12 15.26 8.83
N LYS A 333 2.11 14.38 7.82
CA LYS A 333 0.87 13.91 7.19
C LYS A 333 -0.05 13.18 8.18
N ALA A 334 0.48 12.28 9.00
CA ALA A 334 -0.30 11.55 10.00
C ALA A 334 -0.93 12.47 11.07
N LEU A 335 -0.34 13.64 11.31
CA LEU A 335 -0.82 14.61 12.29
C LEU A 335 -1.53 15.81 11.67
N GLU A 336 -1.76 15.84 10.35
CA GLU A 336 -2.26 17.04 9.67
C GLU A 336 -3.57 17.57 10.26
N HIS A 337 -4.46 16.68 10.69
CA HIS A 337 -5.74 17.01 11.33
C HIS A 337 -5.67 17.11 12.87
N VAL A 338 -4.50 16.79 13.44
CA VAL A 338 -4.17 17.05 14.86
C VAL A 338 -3.65 18.48 15.02
N VAL A 339 -2.89 18.97 14.03
CA VAL A 339 -2.32 20.32 13.97
C VAL A 339 -3.23 21.32 13.24
N GLY A 340 -4.02 20.85 12.28
CA GLY A 340 -5.03 21.64 11.55
C GLY A 340 -6.45 21.47 12.09
N ASN A 341 -7.37 22.26 11.54
CA ASN A 341 -8.80 22.13 11.82
C ASN A 341 -9.45 21.21 10.78
N ASP A 342 -10.13 20.16 11.25
CA ASP A 342 -11.00 19.32 10.45
C ASP A 342 -12.28 19.05 11.24
N GLY A 343 -13.43 19.17 10.58
CA GLY A 343 -14.73 18.98 11.23
C GLY A 343 -15.00 17.51 11.59
N THR A 344 -14.44 16.58 10.82
CA THR A 344 -14.73 15.15 10.86
C THR A 344 -13.71 14.35 11.66
N ILE A 345 -12.48 14.87 11.83
CA ILE A 345 -11.43 14.20 12.60
C ILE A 345 -11.39 14.69 14.04
N LYS A 346 -11.36 13.75 14.99
CA LYS A 346 -11.24 13.98 16.44
C LYS A 346 -10.07 13.18 17.01
N PHE A 347 -9.51 13.64 18.12
CA PHE A 347 -8.36 13.01 18.73
C PHE A 347 -8.21 13.27 20.23
N LEU A 348 -7.45 12.38 20.86
CA LEU A 348 -6.95 12.49 22.22
C LEU A 348 -5.43 12.48 22.18
N ALA A 349 -4.78 13.46 22.81
CA ALA A 349 -3.32 13.56 22.92
C ALA A 349 -2.87 13.44 24.37
N TYR A 350 -1.87 12.60 24.61
CA TYR A 350 -1.27 12.40 25.93
C TYR A 350 0.25 12.51 25.86
N ASN A 351 0.84 13.15 26.87
CA ASN A 351 2.29 13.35 26.95
C ASN A 351 2.69 13.68 28.38
N ASN A 352 3.72 13.01 28.92
CA ASN A 352 4.22 13.29 30.26
C ASN A 352 4.95 14.65 30.39
N ALA A 353 5.36 15.25 29.26
CA ALA A 353 5.90 16.59 29.15
C ALA A 353 5.17 17.32 28.01
N PRO A 354 3.91 17.75 28.23
CA PRO A 354 3.09 18.32 27.18
C PRO A 354 3.61 19.70 26.74
N PRO A 355 3.32 20.13 25.50
CA PRO A 355 3.73 21.45 25.02
C PRO A 355 3.13 22.56 25.88
N ARG A 356 3.90 23.64 26.09
CA ARG A 356 3.46 24.88 26.74
C ARG A 356 2.99 24.74 28.20
N VAL A 357 3.17 23.58 28.85
CA VAL A 357 2.92 23.42 30.29
C VAL A 357 4.23 23.06 30.99
N PRO A 358 4.94 24.05 31.57
CA PRO A 358 6.21 23.79 32.24
C PRO A 358 6.00 23.03 33.55
N LYS A 359 6.99 22.20 33.91
CA LYS A 359 7.15 21.57 35.25
C LYS A 359 6.02 20.62 35.69
N VAL A 360 5.28 20.01 34.76
CA VAL A 360 4.30 18.96 35.12
C VAL A 360 5.04 17.74 35.67
N LYS A 361 4.64 17.27 36.84
CA LYS A 361 5.15 16.03 37.44
C LYS A 361 4.16 14.92 37.19
N THR A 362 4.57 13.91 36.44
CA THR A 362 3.78 12.70 36.19
C THR A 362 4.66 11.48 36.45
N LYS A 363 4.04 10.35 36.79
CA LYS A 363 4.77 9.07 36.95
C LYS A 363 4.87 8.29 35.64
N SER A 364 4.04 8.62 34.65
CA SER A 364 4.03 8.02 33.32
C SER A 364 5.13 8.62 32.44
N ASN A 365 5.71 7.84 31.53
CA ASN A 365 6.60 8.36 30.49
C ASN A 365 5.95 8.34 29.09
N SER A 366 4.74 7.79 28.99
CA SER A 366 4.11 7.51 27.72
C SER A 366 3.64 8.78 27.04
N LYS A 367 3.78 8.80 25.71
CA LYS A 367 3.34 9.89 24.84
C LYS A 367 2.70 9.32 23.58
N GLY A 368 1.68 9.98 23.08
CA GLY A 368 0.97 9.50 21.91
C GLY A 368 -0.31 10.28 21.60
N VAL A 369 -0.94 9.86 20.50
CA VAL A 369 -2.18 10.44 19.98
C VAL A 369 -3.08 9.30 19.51
N ILE A 370 -4.36 9.34 19.89
CA ILE A 370 -5.42 8.50 19.33
C ILE A 370 -6.25 9.42 18.43
N ILE A 371 -6.43 9.05 17.17
CA ILE A 371 -7.16 9.82 16.15
C ILE A 371 -8.30 8.93 15.64
N LEU A 372 -9.48 9.50 15.42
CA LEU A 372 -10.60 8.83 14.76
C LEU A 372 -11.32 9.76 13.79
N SER A 373 -12.04 9.17 12.83
CA SER A 373 -12.99 9.87 11.98
C SER A 373 -14.42 9.66 12.48
N THR A 374 -15.22 10.72 12.47
CA THR A 374 -16.66 10.68 12.80
C THR A 374 -17.55 10.35 11.59
N ASN A 375 -16.95 10.19 10.41
CA ASN A 375 -17.68 9.89 9.16
C ASN A 375 -17.32 8.52 8.54
N ALA A 376 -16.38 7.79 9.15
CA ALA A 376 -15.89 6.51 8.67
C ALA A 376 -15.32 5.70 9.84
N ASP A 377 -15.47 4.36 9.81
CA ASP A 377 -14.78 3.45 10.74
C ASP A 377 -13.28 3.45 10.40
N ALA A 378 -12.56 4.46 10.90
CA ALA A 378 -11.16 4.70 10.63
C ALA A 378 -10.51 5.39 11.83
N ALA A 379 -9.42 4.80 12.33
CA ALA A 379 -8.66 5.35 13.44
C ALA A 379 -7.15 5.15 13.28
N ALA A 380 -6.39 5.92 14.05
CA ALA A 380 -4.95 5.77 14.15
C ALA A 380 -4.49 5.90 15.59
N TRP A 381 -3.47 5.11 15.95
CA TRP A 381 -2.76 5.24 17.21
C TRP A 381 -1.29 5.51 16.98
N ILE A 382 -0.85 6.65 17.50
CA ILE A 382 0.51 7.13 17.43
C ILE A 382 1.16 7.02 18.81
N VAL A 383 2.37 6.46 18.86
CA VAL A 383 3.20 6.40 20.07
C VAL A 383 4.56 7.02 19.76
N HIS A 384 5.06 7.90 20.63
CA HIS A 384 6.35 8.56 20.38
C HIS A 384 7.13 8.85 21.65
N THR A 385 8.39 9.24 21.49
CA THR A 385 9.29 9.61 22.60
C THR A 385 9.44 11.13 22.80
N VAL A 386 8.98 11.95 21.84
CA VAL A 386 9.25 13.39 21.76
C VAL A 386 8.50 14.20 22.85
N PRO A 387 9.18 14.87 23.80
CA PRO A 387 8.55 15.79 24.73
C PRO A 387 8.12 17.09 24.02
N GLY A 388 7.14 17.80 24.57
CA GLY A 388 6.64 19.06 24.02
C GLY A 388 5.90 18.92 22.68
N PHE A 389 5.39 17.73 22.37
CA PHE A 389 4.84 17.40 21.04
C PHE A 389 3.65 16.41 21.14
N PRO A 390 2.68 16.44 20.21
CA PRO A 390 2.41 17.53 19.26
C PRO A 390 1.73 18.71 19.96
N ILE A 391 1.62 19.85 19.30
CA ILE A 391 0.80 20.98 19.77
C ILE A 391 -0.58 20.90 19.10
N PRO A 392 -1.65 20.56 19.84
CA PRO A 392 -2.99 20.41 19.28
C PRO A 392 -3.53 21.70 18.63
N LYS A 393 -4.17 21.58 17.46
CA LYS A 393 -4.88 22.66 16.74
C LYS A 393 -4.03 23.92 16.48
N THR A 394 -2.73 23.73 16.27
CA THR A 394 -1.79 24.77 15.84
C THR A 394 -0.86 24.22 14.77
N VAL A 395 -0.20 25.08 14.00
CA VAL A 395 0.77 24.66 12.97
C VAL A 395 1.80 23.65 13.49
N TYR A 396 2.13 22.66 12.64
CA TYR A 396 3.15 21.67 12.95
C TYR A 396 4.45 22.33 13.42
N THR A 397 4.84 22.03 14.66
CA THR A 397 6.02 22.62 15.31
C THR A 397 6.84 21.52 15.95
N TRP A 398 8.04 21.30 15.42
CA TRP A 398 9.01 20.38 16.01
C TRP A 398 9.80 21.07 17.14
N PRO A 399 9.90 20.48 18.34
CA PRO A 399 10.68 21.05 19.43
C PRO A 399 12.18 21.09 19.09
N ALA A 400 12.77 22.29 18.99
CA ALA A 400 14.13 22.46 18.48
C ALA A 400 15.19 21.67 19.28
N ALA A 401 15.07 21.63 20.61
CA ALA A 401 15.98 20.90 21.50
C ALA A 401 16.03 19.39 21.19
N GLU A 402 14.92 18.82 20.73
CA GLU A 402 14.79 17.40 20.41
C GLU A 402 15.48 17.03 19.09
N THR A 403 16.03 18.00 18.35
CA THR A 403 16.88 17.72 17.18
C THR A 403 18.21 17.08 17.58
N ALA A 404 18.77 17.46 18.74
CA ALA A 404 20.02 16.90 19.23
C ALA A 404 19.86 15.46 19.75
N ILE A 405 18.62 15.00 19.96
CA ILE A 405 18.29 13.77 20.68
C ILE A 405 17.68 12.71 19.73
N GLY A 406 17.91 11.45 20.05
CA GLY A 406 17.37 10.29 19.35
C GLY A 406 15.92 10.02 19.76
N HIS A 407 15.03 9.81 18.77
CA HIS A 407 13.61 9.58 19.00
C HIS A 407 13.02 8.52 18.07
N LEU A 408 11.96 7.89 18.55
CA LEU A 408 11.17 6.93 17.79
C LEU A 408 9.71 7.37 17.78
N LEU A 409 9.09 7.25 16.60
CA LEU A 409 7.68 7.56 16.37
C LEU A 409 7.07 6.37 15.64
N LEU A 410 6.03 5.81 16.25
CA LEU A 410 5.25 4.68 15.77
C LEU A 410 3.87 5.20 15.36
N CYS A 411 3.40 4.83 14.17
CA CYS A 411 2.04 5.12 13.70
C CYS A 411 1.37 3.83 13.26
N LEU A 412 0.21 3.53 13.85
CA LEU A 412 -0.61 2.35 13.59
C LEU A 412 -1.97 2.79 13.03
N THR A 413 -2.35 2.31 11.85
CA THR A 413 -3.73 2.44 11.36
C THR A 413 -4.55 1.28 11.91
N ILE A 414 -5.70 1.58 12.52
CA ILE A 414 -6.54 0.61 13.24
C ILE A 414 -8.01 0.93 12.99
N PRO A 415 -8.91 -0.07 13.04
CA PRO A 415 -10.34 0.22 13.05
C PRO A 415 -10.73 0.87 14.38
N GLU A 416 -11.78 1.69 14.36
CA GLU A 416 -12.22 2.48 15.51
C GLU A 416 -12.63 1.58 16.69
N SER A 417 -13.22 0.42 16.39
CA SER A 417 -13.60 -0.61 17.37
C SER A 417 -12.47 -1.07 18.30
N GLN A 418 -11.20 -0.85 17.93
CA GLN A 418 -10.04 -1.26 18.74
C GLN A 418 -9.53 -0.17 19.70
N ILE A 419 -10.05 1.06 19.63
CA ILE A 419 -9.68 2.16 20.54
C ILE A 419 -9.92 1.77 21.99
N ASN A 420 -11.05 1.12 22.29
CA ASN A 420 -11.38 0.72 23.67
C ASN A 420 -10.37 -0.29 24.26
N ALA A 421 -9.79 -1.17 23.43
CA ALA A 421 -8.74 -2.10 23.86
C ALA A 421 -7.41 -1.39 24.17
N ILE A 422 -7.08 -0.34 23.40
CA ILE A 422 -5.94 0.54 23.68
C ILE A 422 -6.19 1.27 25.00
N ALA A 423 -7.37 1.88 25.16
CA ALA A 423 -7.73 2.61 26.38
C ALA A 423 -7.65 1.74 27.64
N ALA A 424 -8.12 0.48 27.55
CA ALA A 424 -7.99 -0.49 28.64
C ALA A 424 -6.54 -0.69 29.10
N SER A 425 -5.58 -0.64 28.16
CA SER A 425 -4.15 -0.74 28.47
C SER A 425 -3.58 0.58 29.01
N LEU A 426 -4.02 1.72 28.44
CA LEU A 426 -3.58 3.05 28.86
C LEU A 426 -4.04 3.40 30.29
N LEU A 427 -5.17 2.88 30.77
CA LEU A 427 -5.63 3.09 32.16
C LEU A 427 -4.58 2.72 33.21
N PHE A 428 -3.80 1.66 32.98
CA PHE A 428 -2.78 1.20 33.93
C PHE A 428 -1.60 2.16 34.05
N ILE A 429 -1.35 2.95 33.00
CA ILE A 429 -0.16 3.79 32.94
C ILE A 429 -0.41 5.24 33.34
N GLN A 430 -1.67 5.61 33.63
CA GLN A 430 -2.07 6.93 34.11
C GLN A 430 -1.45 8.06 33.28
N PRO A 431 -1.69 8.10 31.96
CA PRO A 431 -1.03 9.06 31.09
C PRO A 431 -1.63 10.46 31.34
N LEU A 432 -0.81 11.49 31.19
CA LEU A 432 -1.32 12.86 31.22
C LEU A 432 -1.94 13.20 29.87
N ILE A 433 -3.27 13.22 29.83
CA ILE A 433 -4.04 13.70 28.69
C ILE A 433 -4.02 15.23 28.74
N HIS A 434 -3.49 15.85 27.68
CA HIS A 434 -3.39 17.31 27.57
C HIS A 434 -4.33 17.90 26.51
N TYR A 435 -5.01 17.04 25.75
CA TYR A 435 -6.06 17.42 24.82
C TYR A 435 -6.99 16.25 24.52
N ASN A 436 -8.29 16.51 24.40
CA ASN A 436 -9.30 15.57 23.96
C ASN A 436 -10.48 16.33 23.33
N ASP A 437 -10.78 16.08 22.07
CA ASP A 437 -12.00 16.56 21.40
C ASP A 437 -12.89 15.42 20.87
N ILE A 438 -12.62 14.17 21.26
CA ILE A 438 -13.44 13.01 20.91
C ILE A 438 -14.79 13.11 21.64
N PRO A 439 -15.93 13.18 20.92
CA PRO A 439 -17.23 13.34 21.55
C PRO A 439 -17.73 12.02 22.16
N GLU A 440 -18.62 12.14 23.16
CA GLU A 440 -19.20 10.99 23.85
C GLU A 440 -20.01 10.07 22.93
N THR A 441 -20.55 10.61 21.82
CA THR A 441 -21.30 9.83 20.82
C THR A 441 -20.45 8.74 20.18
N GLU A 442 -19.18 9.01 19.88
CA GLU A 442 -18.25 8.03 19.29
C GLU A 442 -17.80 7.01 20.35
N THR A 443 -17.76 7.42 21.62
CA THR A 443 -17.17 6.62 22.70
C THR A 443 -18.21 5.94 23.58
N ALA A 444 -19.50 6.00 23.21
CA ALA A 444 -20.60 5.43 23.98
C ALA A 444 -20.43 3.91 24.24
N ALA A 445 -19.87 3.19 23.27
CA ALA A 445 -19.57 1.76 23.38
C ALA A 445 -18.16 1.46 23.92
N MET A 446 -17.42 2.48 24.38
CA MET A 446 -16.01 2.39 24.80
C MET A 446 -15.83 2.69 26.30
N PRO A 447 -16.26 1.79 27.20
CA PRO A 447 -16.25 2.06 28.63
C PRO A 447 -14.85 2.34 29.20
N TYR A 448 -13.79 1.70 28.68
CA TYR A 448 -12.43 1.96 29.15
C TYR A 448 -11.91 3.31 28.67
N PHE A 449 -12.34 3.78 27.49
CA PHE A 449 -12.04 5.12 27.03
C PHE A 449 -12.69 6.17 27.93
N GLY A 450 -13.97 5.98 28.28
CA GLY A 450 -14.68 6.84 29.23
C GLY A 450 -13.98 6.92 30.60
N LYS A 451 -13.46 5.80 31.11
CA LYS A 451 -12.66 5.77 32.34
C LYS A 451 -11.32 6.50 32.18
N LEU A 452 -10.67 6.35 31.03
CA LEU A 452 -9.38 6.95 30.74
C LEU A 452 -9.46 8.48 30.74
N ILE A 453 -10.46 9.05 30.07
CA ILE A 453 -10.66 10.51 30.03
C ILE A 453 -11.09 11.10 31.38
N LYS A 454 -11.75 10.30 32.24
CA LYS A 454 -12.06 10.68 33.63
C LYS A 454 -10.88 10.57 34.59
N GLY A 455 -9.74 10.04 34.12
CA GLY A 455 -8.56 9.82 34.96
C GLY A 455 -8.73 8.71 36.00
N GLU A 456 -9.65 7.77 35.77
CA GLU A 456 -9.82 6.62 36.65
C GLU A 456 -8.62 5.69 36.59
N ILE A 457 -8.32 5.01 37.71
CA ILE A 457 -7.18 4.10 37.82
C ILE A 457 -7.63 2.72 38.31
N PRO A 458 -7.02 1.62 37.83
CA PRO A 458 -7.28 0.30 38.37
C PRO A 458 -6.87 0.21 39.84
N THR A 459 -7.84 0.01 40.74
CA THR A 459 -7.62 -0.10 42.20
C THR A 459 -7.57 -1.54 42.69
N LEU A 460 -8.07 -2.50 41.89
CA LEU A 460 -8.09 -3.92 42.21
C LEU A 460 -7.14 -4.72 41.32
N PRO A 461 -6.56 -5.83 41.82
CA PRO A 461 -5.73 -6.71 41.01
C PRO A 461 -6.56 -7.40 39.91
N PRO A 462 -5.94 -7.78 38.77
CA PRO A 462 -4.51 -7.71 38.48
C PRO A 462 -4.04 -6.29 38.12
N PHE A 463 -2.87 -5.88 38.64
CA PHE A 463 -2.25 -4.55 38.38
C PHE A 463 -1.45 -4.49 37.07
N THR A 464 -1.71 -5.43 36.16
CA THR A 464 -1.07 -5.55 34.86
C THR A 464 -2.12 -5.87 33.82
N SER A 465 -1.98 -5.31 32.62
CA SER A 465 -2.82 -5.63 31.47
C SER A 465 -2.01 -6.24 30.34
N ARG A 466 -2.68 -7.14 29.61
CA ARG A 466 -2.22 -7.71 28.36
C ARG A 466 -3.37 -7.58 27.35
N GLY A 467 -3.27 -6.58 26.49
CA GLY A 467 -4.15 -6.39 25.36
C GLY A 467 -3.51 -6.85 24.06
N SER A 468 -4.32 -6.99 23.02
CA SER A 468 -3.85 -7.09 21.64
C SER A 468 -4.80 -6.37 20.71
N ILE A 469 -4.22 -5.72 19.71
CA ILE A 469 -4.94 -5.10 18.60
C ILE A 469 -4.39 -5.61 17.27
N ARG A 470 -5.08 -5.33 16.18
CA ARG A 470 -4.68 -5.62 14.80
C ARG A 470 -4.78 -4.36 13.95
N THR A 471 -3.75 -4.10 13.15
CA THR A 471 -3.79 -2.97 12.20
C THR A 471 -4.85 -3.20 11.12
N GLU A 472 -5.45 -2.12 10.63
CA GLU A 472 -6.38 -2.17 9.50
C GLU A 472 -5.60 -2.37 8.19
N ASN A 473 -5.68 -3.58 7.61
CA ASN A 473 -5.08 -3.90 6.31
C ASN A 473 -5.72 -5.14 5.70
N ALA A 474 -6.38 -4.97 4.56
CA ALA A 474 -7.06 -6.06 3.84
C ALA A 474 -6.10 -7.17 3.33
N GLY A 475 -4.83 -6.85 3.09
CA GLY A 475 -3.80 -7.75 2.56
C GLY A 475 -2.89 -8.41 3.60
N GLY A 476 -3.07 -8.17 4.90
CA GLY A 476 -2.28 -8.80 5.97
C GLY A 476 -2.16 -7.97 7.25
N PRO A 477 -3.15 -8.05 8.16
CA PRO A 477 -3.17 -7.26 9.40
C PRO A 477 -2.04 -7.67 10.35
N VAL A 478 -1.31 -6.67 10.86
CA VAL A 478 -0.22 -6.85 11.83
C VAL A 478 -0.80 -6.92 13.24
N THR A 479 -0.43 -7.95 13.99
CA THR A 479 -0.80 -8.09 15.40
C THR A 479 0.10 -7.23 16.26
N VAL A 480 -0.49 -6.45 17.17
CA VAL A 480 0.21 -5.62 18.14
C VAL A 480 -0.25 -6.01 19.54
N TYR A 481 0.67 -6.48 20.37
CA TYR A 481 0.44 -6.76 21.79
C TYR A 481 0.73 -5.50 22.60
N ILE A 482 -0.14 -5.20 23.55
CA ILE A 482 0.01 -4.06 24.45
C ILE A 482 0.15 -4.61 25.86
N TYR A 483 1.31 -4.39 26.46
CA TYR A 483 1.58 -4.77 27.84
C TYR A 483 1.63 -3.52 28.68
N SER A 484 0.88 -3.48 29.77
CA SER A 484 0.95 -2.35 30.70
C SER A 484 0.94 -2.79 32.15
N LYS A 485 1.49 -1.94 33.00
CA LYS A 485 1.51 -2.12 34.45
C LYS A 485 1.24 -0.82 35.16
N SER A 486 0.57 -0.90 36.30
CA SER A 486 0.48 0.22 37.24
C SER A 486 1.63 0.18 38.25
N GLU A 487 1.78 1.25 39.02
CA GLU A 487 2.75 1.34 40.11
C GLU A 487 2.53 0.29 41.22
N SER A 488 1.29 -0.20 41.36
CA SER A 488 0.90 -1.22 42.35
C SER A 488 1.45 -2.60 42.00
N SER A 489 1.80 -2.85 40.74
CA SER A 489 2.32 -4.15 40.29
C SER A 489 3.68 -4.52 40.90
N LYS A 490 4.52 -3.52 41.20
CA LYS A 490 5.93 -3.68 41.62
C LYS A 490 6.79 -4.55 40.68
N TYR A 491 6.31 -4.84 39.48
CA TYR A 491 7.03 -5.60 38.46
C TYR A 491 7.83 -4.65 37.58
N GLU A 492 9.02 -5.05 37.18
CA GLU A 492 9.73 -4.39 36.08
C GLU A 492 9.16 -4.89 34.74
N ILE A 493 8.94 -3.98 33.78
CA ILE A 493 8.21 -4.29 32.54
C ILE A 493 8.92 -5.32 31.63
N TYR A 494 10.24 -5.43 31.67
CA TYR A 494 11.00 -6.22 30.70
C TYR A 494 10.97 -7.71 31.00
N LYS A 495 11.50 -8.17 32.13
CA LYS A 495 11.62 -9.60 32.45
C LYS A 495 10.34 -10.16 33.08
N LYS A 496 9.66 -9.43 33.96
CA LYS A 496 8.46 -9.91 34.69
C LYS A 496 7.19 -9.83 33.85
N ILE A 497 7.15 -9.00 32.80
CA ILE A 497 5.98 -8.86 31.93
C ILE A 497 6.31 -9.32 30.51
N ILE A 498 7.17 -8.61 29.76
CA ILE A 498 7.43 -8.92 28.33
C ILE A 498 8.02 -10.32 28.16
N VAL A 499 9.14 -10.64 28.80
CA VAL A 499 9.79 -11.97 28.67
C VAL A 499 8.87 -13.10 29.12
N LYS A 500 8.13 -12.91 30.22
CA LYS A 500 7.15 -13.91 30.68
C LYS A 500 6.00 -14.11 29.69
N ALA A 501 5.47 -13.04 29.11
CA ALA A 501 4.36 -13.10 28.18
C ALA A 501 4.77 -13.68 26.82
N LEU A 502 5.93 -13.28 26.31
CA LEU A 502 6.47 -13.76 25.04
C LEU A 502 7.08 -15.16 25.14
N LYS A 503 7.47 -15.58 26.36
CA LYS A 503 8.21 -16.83 26.62
C LYS A 503 9.51 -16.93 25.80
N LYS A 504 10.13 -15.78 25.50
CA LYS A 504 11.33 -15.64 24.64
C LYS A 504 12.38 -14.78 25.33
N THR A 505 13.65 -14.99 24.97
CA THR A 505 14.71 -14.02 25.32
C THR A 505 14.46 -12.73 24.54
N ILE A 506 14.85 -11.58 25.09
CA ILE A 506 14.79 -10.30 24.38
C ILE A 506 16.14 -9.59 24.40
N LYS A 507 16.50 -8.93 23.29
CA LYS A 507 17.64 -8.03 23.20
C LYS A 507 17.16 -6.59 23.40
N VAL A 508 17.76 -5.84 24.32
CA VAL A 508 17.25 -4.55 24.80
C VAL A 508 18.21 -3.40 24.48
N TRP A 509 17.69 -2.37 23.81
CA TRP A 509 18.28 -1.04 23.66
C TRP A 509 17.55 -0.09 24.61
N SER A 510 18.26 0.43 25.60
CA SER A 510 17.71 1.32 26.61
C SER A 510 18.81 1.87 27.50
N ARG A 511 18.65 3.10 27.99
CA ARG A 511 19.47 3.66 29.08
C ARG A 511 19.40 2.76 30.33
N ARG A 512 20.47 2.74 31.11
CA ARG A 512 20.65 1.81 32.25
C ARG A 512 21.16 2.51 33.50
N ASP A 513 20.78 1.97 34.65
CA ASP A 513 21.20 2.45 35.97
C ASP A 513 22.30 1.58 36.61
N ASN A 514 22.89 0.67 35.83
CA ASN A 514 23.86 -0.35 36.26
C ASN A 514 23.38 -1.33 37.35
N LYS A 515 22.13 -1.24 37.80
CA LYS A 515 21.55 -2.16 38.80
C LYS A 515 20.95 -3.40 38.14
N LEU A 516 20.28 -3.22 36.99
CA LEU A 516 19.76 -4.32 36.19
C LEU A 516 20.81 -4.77 35.17
N LYS A 517 21.13 -6.07 35.14
CA LYS A 517 22.17 -6.66 34.29
C LYS A 517 21.58 -7.57 33.19
N SER A 518 22.41 -7.87 32.20
CA SER A 518 22.19 -8.96 31.25
C SER A 518 22.13 -10.30 31.99
N ASP A 519 21.34 -11.24 31.50
CA ASP A 519 21.19 -12.60 32.05
C ASP A 519 21.40 -13.60 30.92
N CYS A 520 22.38 -14.49 31.06
CA CYS A 520 22.83 -15.37 29.98
C CYS A 520 22.85 -16.84 30.39
N ARG A 521 22.03 -17.20 31.37
CA ARG A 521 21.83 -18.60 31.73
C ARG A 521 21.30 -19.37 30.52
N VAL A 522 21.65 -20.66 30.45
CA VAL A 522 21.55 -21.50 29.23
C VAL A 522 20.09 -21.81 28.83
N SER A 523 19.10 -21.53 29.68
CA SER A 523 17.67 -21.69 29.34
C SER A 523 17.13 -20.48 28.58
N GLN A 524 16.16 -20.65 27.67
CA GLN A 524 15.47 -19.51 27.04
C GLN A 524 14.75 -18.64 28.10
N ARG A 525 14.42 -17.36 27.77
CA ARG A 525 13.68 -16.37 28.60
C ARG A 525 14.54 -15.45 29.48
N HIS A 526 15.57 -14.86 28.88
CA HIS A 526 16.41 -13.86 29.55
C HIS A 526 16.40 -12.49 28.86
N ILE A 527 17.14 -11.54 29.42
CA ILE A 527 17.39 -10.22 28.84
C ILE A 527 18.86 -10.19 28.41
N ARG A 528 19.10 -9.85 27.14
CA ARG A 528 20.42 -9.53 26.61
C ARG A 528 20.48 -8.04 26.31
N LEU A 529 21.58 -7.39 26.67
CA LEU A 529 21.74 -5.95 26.53
C LEU A 529 22.52 -5.63 25.25
N ILE A 530 22.03 -4.66 24.47
CA ILE A 530 22.67 -4.23 23.22
C ILE A 530 23.82 -3.26 23.53
N THR A 531 24.96 -3.45 22.89
CA THR A 531 26.14 -2.60 23.12
C THR A 531 25.94 -1.21 22.53
N SER A 532 26.41 -0.20 23.25
CA SER A 532 26.48 1.20 22.83
C SER A 532 27.93 1.59 22.55
N PRO A 533 28.23 2.38 21.51
CA PRO A 533 27.31 2.99 20.54
C PRO A 533 26.77 1.99 19.49
N ALA A 534 25.72 2.39 18.77
CA ALA A 534 25.15 1.63 17.65
C ALA A 534 24.90 2.52 16.42
N SER A 535 24.49 1.90 15.30
CA SER A 535 24.14 2.61 14.07
C SER A 535 22.80 2.12 13.50
N VAL A 536 21.90 3.06 13.22
CA VAL A 536 20.63 2.80 12.55
C VAL A 536 20.78 3.22 11.09
N SER A 537 21.09 2.25 10.21
CA SER A 537 21.25 2.48 8.77
C SER A 537 22.22 3.62 8.43
N GLY A 538 23.37 3.65 9.10
CA GLY A 538 24.42 4.67 8.92
C GLY A 538 24.24 5.92 9.78
N HIS A 539 23.15 6.04 10.56
CA HIS A 539 23.02 7.11 11.54
C HIS A 539 23.47 6.61 12.91
N ASN A 540 24.54 7.21 13.44
CA ASN A 540 25.10 6.82 14.73
C ASN A 540 24.16 7.22 15.88
N THR A 541 24.15 6.40 16.92
CA THR A 541 23.41 6.63 18.15
C THR A 541 24.15 6.06 19.36
N ASN A 542 23.82 6.55 20.54
CA ASN A 542 24.35 6.09 21.82
C ASN A 542 23.27 6.26 22.89
N LEU A 543 23.44 5.57 24.02
CA LEU A 543 22.42 5.60 25.08
C LEU A 543 22.28 6.97 25.73
N GLU A 544 23.31 7.82 25.72
CA GLU A 544 23.29 9.13 26.36
C GLU A 544 22.39 10.12 25.61
N LEU A 545 22.42 10.11 24.28
CA LEU A 545 21.70 11.04 23.43
C LEU A 545 20.45 10.43 22.78
N ASP A 546 20.00 9.25 23.21
CA ASP A 546 18.84 8.55 22.66
C ASP A 546 17.77 8.30 23.73
N GLU A 547 16.56 8.82 23.52
CA GLU A 547 15.41 8.66 24.44
C GLU A 547 14.60 7.38 24.13
N THR A 548 15.01 6.60 23.15
CA THR A 548 14.29 5.39 22.77
C THR A 548 14.60 4.22 23.68
N ASN A 549 13.57 3.47 24.02
CA ASN A 549 13.71 2.17 24.64
C ASN A 549 12.95 1.15 23.78
N TRP A 550 13.66 0.13 23.33
CA TRP A 550 13.08 -0.90 22.48
C TRP A 550 13.75 -2.26 22.70
N ALA A 551 13.04 -3.31 22.30
CA ALA A 551 13.53 -4.66 22.40
C ALA A 551 13.12 -5.51 21.20
N VAL A 552 13.91 -6.53 20.88
CA VAL A 552 13.57 -7.54 19.88
C VAL A 552 13.63 -8.95 20.47
N SER A 553 12.76 -9.84 20.02
CA SER A 553 12.70 -11.23 20.51
C SER A 553 13.78 -12.13 19.94
N ASP A 554 14.35 -13.03 20.73
CA ASP A 554 15.38 -14.00 20.33
C ASP A 554 15.00 -15.42 20.81
N PRO A 555 14.63 -16.37 19.92
CA PRO A 555 14.34 -16.17 18.50
C PRO A 555 12.99 -15.48 18.28
N GLY A 556 12.76 -14.85 17.14
CA GLY A 556 11.39 -14.46 16.80
C GLY A 556 11.22 -13.43 15.70
N ASN A 557 10.14 -12.68 15.85
CA ASN A 557 9.50 -11.82 14.87
C ASN A 557 8.86 -10.60 15.55
N ILE A 558 9.28 -10.29 16.79
CA ILE A 558 8.66 -9.26 17.62
C ILE A 558 9.64 -8.12 17.86
N PHE A 559 9.18 -6.91 17.60
CA PHE A 559 9.79 -5.66 18.03
C PHE A 559 8.89 -5.01 19.09
N CYS A 560 9.45 -4.53 20.19
CA CYS A 560 8.72 -3.81 21.23
C CYS A 560 9.28 -2.40 21.40
N HIS A 561 8.41 -1.40 21.41
CA HIS A 561 8.71 -0.09 22.00
C HIS A 561 8.30 -0.10 23.49
N ILE A 562 9.14 0.45 24.36
CA ILE A 562 8.90 0.56 25.80
C ILE A 562 9.05 2.03 26.19
N ASP A 563 8.16 2.54 27.04
CA ASP A 563 8.15 3.94 27.45
C ASP A 563 9.10 4.27 28.61
N LYS A 564 9.50 3.25 29.38
CA LYS A 564 10.43 3.37 30.52
C LYS A 564 11.79 2.80 30.18
N PRO A 565 12.87 3.41 30.69
CA PRO A 565 14.21 2.86 30.55
C PRO A 565 14.41 1.60 31.41
N TYR A 566 15.47 0.85 31.14
CA TYR A 566 15.87 -0.35 31.86
C TYR A 566 16.56 -0.01 33.18
N PHE A 567 15.82 0.67 34.06
CA PHE A 567 16.22 1.01 35.42
C PHE A 567 15.53 0.09 36.42
N LYS A 568 16.11 -0.13 37.61
CA LYS A 568 15.48 -0.91 38.69
C LYS A 568 14.26 -0.21 39.26
N ASP A 569 14.32 1.11 39.40
CA ASP A 569 13.29 1.89 40.10
C ASP A 569 11.98 2.05 39.29
N GLN A 570 12.00 1.83 37.96
CA GLN A 570 10.78 1.78 37.14
C GLN A 570 9.78 0.70 37.60
N ALA A 571 10.21 -0.30 38.36
CA ALA A 571 9.31 -1.27 38.97
C ALA A 571 8.23 -0.60 39.83
N LYS A 572 8.52 0.59 40.39
CA LYS A 572 7.60 1.39 41.20
C LYS A 572 6.79 2.41 40.39
N GLU A 573 6.94 2.44 39.07
CA GLU A 573 6.29 3.39 38.18
C GLU A 573 5.32 2.67 37.22
N PRO A 574 4.31 3.35 36.66
CA PRO A 574 3.58 2.83 35.52
C PRO A 574 4.48 2.65 34.29
N SER A 575 4.18 1.67 33.44
CA SER A 575 4.92 1.45 32.17
C SER A 575 4.06 0.77 31.11
N LEU A 576 4.31 1.12 29.86
CA LEU A 576 3.72 0.59 28.63
C LEU A 576 4.80 -0.05 27.75
N ALA A 577 4.46 -1.19 27.16
CA ALA A 577 5.18 -1.75 26.04
C ALA A 577 4.23 -2.08 24.88
N VAL A 578 4.57 -1.62 23.69
CA VAL A 578 3.86 -1.88 22.44
C VAL A 578 4.70 -2.80 21.58
N CYS A 579 4.28 -4.06 21.47
CA CYS A 579 5.02 -5.14 20.84
C CYS A 579 4.36 -5.59 19.53
N ILE A 580 5.05 -5.41 18.42
CA ILE A 580 4.59 -5.62 17.06
C ILE A 580 5.11 -6.95 16.55
N GLU A 581 4.22 -7.80 16.07
CA GLU A 581 4.56 -9.07 15.43
C GLU A 581 4.72 -8.89 13.92
N ASN A 582 5.94 -8.58 13.48
CA ASN A 582 6.24 -8.33 12.07
C ASN A 582 7.71 -8.70 11.74
N ASN A 583 7.89 -9.63 10.79
CA ASN A 583 9.20 -10.12 10.39
C ASN A 583 10.11 -9.03 9.81
N ASP A 584 9.57 -8.14 8.98
CA ASP A 584 10.36 -7.11 8.29
C ASP A 584 10.91 -6.09 9.30
N ILE A 585 10.05 -5.60 10.20
CA ILE A 585 10.44 -4.68 11.28
C ILE A 585 11.43 -5.35 12.24
N PHE A 586 11.12 -6.58 12.67
CA PHE A 586 11.99 -7.35 13.55
C PHE A 586 13.40 -7.50 12.95
N ALA A 587 13.51 -7.89 11.68
CA ALA A 587 14.79 -8.10 11.03
C ALA A 587 15.67 -6.83 11.07
N ARG A 588 15.09 -5.65 10.82
CA ARG A 588 15.81 -4.36 10.81
C ARG A 588 16.31 -3.95 12.18
N PHE A 589 15.54 -4.18 13.23
CA PHE A 589 15.99 -3.90 14.60
C PHE A 589 16.95 -4.98 15.12
N ASN A 590 16.79 -6.23 14.69
CA ASN A 590 17.70 -7.31 15.05
C ASN A 590 19.09 -7.16 14.40
N GLU A 591 19.17 -6.54 13.21
CA GLU A 591 20.44 -6.13 12.59
C GLU A 591 21.18 -5.08 13.44
N ILE A 592 20.46 -4.12 14.03
CA ILE A 592 21.04 -3.14 14.97
C ILE A 592 21.50 -3.86 16.26
N ALA A 593 20.74 -4.85 16.71
CA ALA A 593 21.01 -5.66 17.91
C ALA A 593 22.06 -6.78 17.68
N ALA A 594 22.98 -6.60 16.73
CA ALA A 594 24.03 -7.58 16.41
C ALA A 594 25.09 -7.67 17.50
N GLN A 595 25.46 -6.55 18.13
CA GLN A 595 26.45 -6.50 19.20
C GLN A 595 25.75 -6.44 20.56
N LEU A 596 26.17 -7.32 21.46
CA LEU A 596 25.57 -7.50 22.77
C LEU A 596 26.65 -7.44 23.84
N ASP A 597 26.31 -6.86 24.98
CA ASP A 597 27.23 -6.76 26.10
C ASP A 597 27.55 -8.13 26.66
N ASN A 598 28.76 -8.23 27.21
CA ASN A 598 29.21 -9.41 27.92
C ASN A 598 28.29 -9.71 29.11
N CYS A 599 28.08 -10.99 29.31
CA CYS A 599 27.32 -11.50 30.43
C CYS A 599 28.21 -11.44 31.68
N PRO A 600 27.72 -10.89 32.81
CA PRO A 600 28.44 -10.90 34.07
C PRO A 600 28.59 -12.30 34.66
#